data_AF-A0A1V6F0Z7-F1
#
_entry.id   AF-A0A1V6F0Z7-F1
#
_cell.length_a   1.000
_cell.length_b   1.000
_cell.length_c   1.000
_cell.angle_alpha   90.00
_cell.angle_beta   90.00
_cell.angle_gamma   90.00
#
_symmetry.space_group_name_H-M   'P 1'
#
loop_
_entity.id
_entity.type
_entity.pdbx_description
1 polymer ?
#
loop_
_entity_poly.entity_id
_entity_poly.type
_entity_poly.pdbx_seq_one_letter_code
_entity_poly.pdbx_strand_id
1 'polypeptide(L)'
;MIGMGARKKLPVLVTIPQLVGGGIVGLYIGDTITLRERAARLARMLERADVIIESAVALTQEIHDGPLERYTGHGLWSAWMGHHTYSLEGKTLVRIDLDPALEKVWNAEQGGGEVQRAIVEGLPKTKLFKVPFRMEMSGFARHEGSIPIIGDIGVVWPLIASRVAERLGICLDFLSYPQDTEAGKRMRCDIVQNVHPLDRGQMLQRFQA
;
A
#
# COMPACT_ATOMS: atom_id res chain seq x y z
N MET A 1 -3.03 11.47 -8.16
CA MET A 1 -2.95 10.03 -8.53
C MET A 1 -4.23 9.52 -9.22
N ILE A 2 -5.41 9.58 -8.58
CA ILE A 2 -6.67 9.03 -9.14
C ILE A 2 -6.96 9.52 -10.58
N GLY A 3 -6.90 10.84 -10.82
CA GLY A 3 -7.13 11.39 -12.16
C GLY A 3 -6.12 10.94 -13.22
N MET A 4 -4.85 10.73 -12.83
CA MET A 4 -3.82 10.20 -13.73
C MET A 4 -4.02 8.70 -13.99
N GLY A 5 -4.40 7.94 -12.96
CA GLY A 5 -4.77 6.53 -13.09
C GLY A 5 -5.92 6.35 -14.08
N ALA A 6 -6.99 7.13 -13.92
CA ALA A 6 -8.11 7.15 -14.86
C ALA A 6 -7.66 7.47 -16.29
N ARG A 7 -6.85 8.53 -16.48
CA ARG A 7 -6.31 8.92 -17.80
C ARG A 7 -5.48 7.81 -18.45
N LYS A 8 -4.65 7.11 -17.67
CA LYS A 8 -3.77 6.03 -18.16
C LYS A 8 -4.44 4.65 -18.14
N LYS A 9 -5.73 4.56 -17.79
CA LYS A 9 -6.46 3.30 -17.60
C LYS A 9 -5.77 2.35 -16.61
N LEU A 10 -5.07 2.92 -15.61
CA LEU A 10 -4.43 2.18 -14.54
C LEU A 10 -5.39 2.10 -13.34
N PRO A 11 -5.54 0.92 -12.71
CA PRO A 11 -6.36 0.79 -11.53
C PRO A 11 -5.73 1.59 -10.38
N VAL A 12 -6.48 2.56 -9.86
CA VAL A 12 -6.12 3.32 -8.66
C VAL A 12 -7.34 3.29 -7.75
N LEU A 13 -7.19 2.63 -6.61
CA LEU A 13 -8.24 2.54 -5.61
C LEU A 13 -7.75 3.21 -4.32
N VAL A 14 -8.63 4.02 -3.72
CA VAL A 14 -8.43 4.49 -2.34
C VAL A 14 -8.99 3.39 -1.43
N THR A 15 -8.15 2.84 -0.56
CA THR A 15 -8.54 1.89 0.50
C THR A 15 -9.37 2.60 1.57
N ILE A 16 -9.57 2.03 2.77
CA ILE A 16 -10.15 2.80 3.89
C ILE A 16 -9.40 4.13 4.00
N PRO A 17 -10.09 5.27 3.82
CA PRO A 17 -9.42 6.52 3.60
C PRO A 17 -8.70 6.94 4.89
N GLN A 18 -7.37 6.73 4.95
CA GLN A 18 -6.53 7.76 5.54
C GLN A 18 -6.94 9.06 4.85
N LEU A 19 -7.27 10.09 5.64
CA LEU A 19 -7.82 11.38 5.20
C LEU A 19 -7.03 11.92 4.00
N VAL A 20 -7.37 11.49 2.78
CA VAL A 20 -6.64 11.86 1.57
C VAL A 20 -6.90 13.35 1.38
N GLY A 21 -5.85 14.15 1.54
CA GLY A 21 -5.93 15.62 1.44
C GLY A 21 -6.40 16.35 2.70
N GLY A 22 -6.49 15.68 3.85
CA GLY A 22 -7.06 16.27 5.07
C GLY A 22 -8.60 16.35 5.02
N GLY A 23 -9.25 16.08 6.15
CA GLY A 23 -10.70 16.21 6.30
C GLY A 23 -11.57 15.15 5.60
N ILE A 24 -12.83 15.50 5.37
CA ILE A 24 -13.94 14.60 4.97
C ILE A 24 -13.84 14.04 3.54
N VAL A 25 -12.95 14.58 2.69
CA VAL A 25 -12.82 14.18 1.28
C VAL A 25 -12.52 12.69 1.15
N GLY A 26 -11.64 12.16 2.02
CA GLY A 26 -11.37 10.74 2.09
C GLY A 26 -12.65 9.93 2.30
N LEU A 27 -13.48 10.33 3.28
CA LEU A 27 -14.75 9.67 3.58
C LEU A 27 -15.71 9.73 2.39
N TYR A 28 -15.87 10.88 1.73
CA TYR A 28 -16.73 10.98 0.55
C TYR A 28 -16.27 10.07 -0.60
N ILE A 29 -14.97 9.88 -0.80
CA ILE A 29 -14.44 8.88 -1.75
C ILE A 29 -14.75 7.45 -1.26
N GLY A 30 -14.63 7.22 0.05
CA GLY A 30 -15.02 6.00 0.74
C GLY A 30 -16.49 5.61 0.53
N ASP A 31 -17.39 6.59 0.50
CA ASP A 31 -18.84 6.39 0.39
C ASP A 31 -19.32 6.17 -1.05
N THR A 32 -18.47 6.40 -2.06
CA THR A 32 -18.86 6.25 -3.47
C THR A 32 -19.24 4.83 -3.89
N ILE A 33 -18.76 3.82 -3.17
CA ILE A 33 -19.06 2.40 -3.41
C ILE A 33 -19.14 1.65 -2.08
N THR A 34 -19.93 0.57 -2.06
CA THR A 34 -20.03 -0.30 -0.87
C THR A 34 -18.67 -0.89 -0.49
N LEU A 35 -18.48 -1.15 0.81
CA LEU A 35 -17.28 -1.82 1.31
C LEU A 35 -17.00 -3.16 0.60
N ARG A 36 -18.05 -3.93 0.32
CA ARG A 36 -17.94 -5.19 -0.43
C ARG A 36 -17.39 -4.98 -1.84
N GLU A 37 -17.91 -4.00 -2.56
CA GLU A 37 -17.44 -3.69 -3.92
C GLU A 37 -15.98 -3.20 -3.90
N ARG A 38 -15.62 -2.39 -2.90
CA ARG A 38 -14.24 -1.94 -2.70
C ARG A 38 -13.29 -3.11 -2.46
N ALA A 39 -13.63 -4.00 -1.53
CA ALA A 39 -12.84 -5.20 -1.24
C ALA A 39 -12.68 -6.08 -2.48
N ALA A 40 -13.75 -6.29 -3.25
CA ALA A 40 -13.69 -7.08 -4.48
C ALA A 40 -12.81 -6.43 -5.57
N ARG A 41 -12.82 -5.10 -5.71
CA ARG A 41 -11.92 -4.38 -6.62
C ARG A 41 -10.47 -4.46 -6.17
N LEU A 42 -10.23 -4.31 -4.87
CA LEU A 42 -8.89 -4.44 -4.29
C LEU A 42 -8.34 -5.84 -4.54
N ALA A 43 -9.11 -6.89 -4.25
CA ALA A 43 -8.74 -8.28 -4.50
C ALA A 43 -8.34 -8.52 -5.96
N ARG A 44 -9.14 -8.07 -6.93
CA ARG A 44 -8.81 -8.17 -8.36
C ARG A 44 -7.57 -7.38 -8.76
N MET A 45 -7.32 -6.23 -8.13
CA MET A 45 -6.12 -5.42 -8.39
C MET A 45 -4.87 -6.11 -7.84
N LEU A 46 -4.94 -6.64 -6.62
CA LEU A 46 -3.84 -7.33 -5.95
C LEU A 46 -3.54 -8.68 -6.61
N GLU A 47 -4.56 -9.42 -7.05
CA GLU A 47 -4.40 -10.67 -7.82
C GLU A 47 -3.52 -10.47 -9.05
N ARG A 48 -3.72 -9.36 -9.76
CA ARG A 48 -3.00 -9.04 -11.01
C ARG A 48 -1.63 -8.39 -10.80
N ALA A 49 -1.29 -8.04 -9.56
CA ALA A 49 -0.02 -7.39 -9.26
C ALA A 49 1.06 -8.45 -8.96
N ASP A 50 2.19 -8.38 -9.65
CA ASP A 50 3.37 -9.20 -9.32
C ASP A 50 4.18 -8.58 -8.17
N VAL A 51 4.16 -7.25 -8.09
CA VAL A 51 4.85 -6.46 -7.07
C VAL A 51 3.85 -5.52 -6.41
N ILE A 52 3.81 -5.54 -5.08
CA ILE A 52 2.98 -4.66 -4.25
C ILE A 52 3.93 -3.81 -3.39
N ILE A 53 3.83 -2.49 -3.52
CA ILE A 53 4.64 -1.53 -2.74
C ILE A 53 3.75 -0.85 -1.70
N GLU A 54 4.11 -1.02 -0.44
CA GLU A 54 3.46 -0.44 0.74
C GLU A 54 4.34 0.69 1.29
N SER A 55 3.82 1.91 1.38
CA SER A 55 4.59 3.05 1.89
C SER A 55 3.72 4.00 2.70
N ALA A 56 4.22 4.47 3.84
CA ALA A 56 3.51 5.38 4.76
C ALA A 56 2.13 4.88 5.22
N VAL A 57 2.01 3.57 5.38
CA VAL A 57 0.78 2.88 5.77
C VAL A 57 0.78 2.58 7.27
N ALA A 58 -0.27 3.01 7.97
CA ALA A 58 -0.44 2.70 9.40
C ALA A 58 -1.07 1.30 9.64
N LEU A 59 -1.86 0.82 8.66
CA LEU A 59 -2.57 -0.46 8.67
C LEU A 59 -2.68 -0.99 7.24
N THR A 60 -2.24 -2.22 7.01
CA THR A 60 -2.34 -2.93 5.73
C THR A 60 -3.18 -4.20 5.83
N GLN A 61 -4.07 -4.26 6.83
CA GLN A 61 -4.93 -5.42 7.07
C GLN A 61 -5.79 -5.76 5.86
N GLU A 62 -6.22 -4.79 5.05
CA GLU A 62 -6.98 -5.08 3.83
C GLU A 62 -6.18 -5.85 2.77
N ILE A 63 -4.84 -5.76 2.81
CA ILE A 63 -3.93 -6.42 1.88
C ILE A 63 -3.50 -7.78 2.43
N HIS A 64 -3.17 -7.84 3.72
CA HIS A 64 -2.57 -9.03 4.33
C HIS A 64 -3.57 -9.94 5.02
N ASP A 65 -4.55 -9.36 5.71
CA ASP A 65 -5.54 -10.08 6.52
C ASP A 65 -6.96 -9.77 6.00
N GLY A 66 -7.05 -9.44 4.71
CA GLY A 66 -8.28 -9.02 4.07
C GLY A 66 -9.25 -10.20 3.93
N PRO A 67 -10.57 -9.96 3.91
CA PRO A 67 -11.56 -11.03 3.83
C PRO A 67 -11.52 -11.86 2.53
N LEU A 68 -10.68 -11.48 1.57
CA LEU A 68 -10.53 -12.12 0.26
C LEU A 68 -9.10 -12.62 -0.01
N GLU A 69 -8.18 -12.50 0.96
CA GLU A 69 -6.77 -12.91 0.83
C GLU A 69 -6.58 -14.34 1.36
N ARG A 70 -6.09 -15.26 0.53
CA ARG A 70 -6.01 -16.70 0.88
C ARG A 70 -4.70 -17.14 1.52
N TYR A 71 -3.58 -16.46 1.25
CA TYR A 71 -2.25 -16.87 1.69
C TYR A 71 -2.09 -16.85 3.21
N THR A 72 -2.67 -15.85 3.88
CA THR A 72 -2.71 -15.75 5.35
C THR A 72 -3.93 -16.44 5.96
N GLY A 73 -4.81 -17.01 5.13
CA GLY A 73 -5.96 -17.85 5.52
C GLY A 73 -7.30 -17.12 5.68
N HIS A 74 -7.33 -15.79 5.64
CA HIS A 74 -8.56 -15.01 5.93
C HIS A 74 -9.65 -15.14 4.85
N GLY A 75 -9.25 -15.36 3.60
CA GLY A 75 -10.12 -15.48 2.43
C GLY A 75 -10.67 -16.88 2.17
N LEU A 76 -10.33 -17.88 3.00
CA LEU A 76 -10.75 -19.27 2.77
C LEU A 76 -12.27 -19.43 2.83
N TRP A 77 -12.93 -18.82 3.81
CA TRP A 77 -14.39 -18.85 3.93
C TRP A 77 -15.06 -18.14 2.75
N SER A 78 -14.52 -16.99 2.35
CA SER A 78 -15.01 -16.27 1.16
C SER A 78 -14.88 -17.09 -0.11
N ALA A 79 -13.78 -17.84 -0.26
CA ALA A 79 -13.59 -18.76 -1.37
C ALA A 79 -14.62 -19.90 -1.36
N TRP A 80 -14.91 -20.50 -0.19
CA TRP A 80 -15.95 -21.53 -0.05
C TRP A 80 -17.36 -21.02 -0.41
N MET A 81 -17.66 -19.75 -0.14
CA MET A 81 -18.92 -19.12 -0.54
C MET A 81 -18.95 -18.71 -2.03
N GLY A 82 -17.91 -19.01 -2.80
CA GLY A 82 -17.83 -18.70 -4.24
C GLY A 82 -17.51 -17.24 -4.55
N HIS A 83 -17.00 -16.46 -3.57
CA HIS A 83 -16.53 -15.11 -3.85
C HIS A 83 -15.19 -15.14 -4.59
N HIS A 84 -14.93 -14.10 -5.41
CA HIS A 84 -13.60 -13.87 -5.96
C HIS A 84 -12.61 -13.59 -4.82
N THR A 85 -11.48 -14.28 -4.83
CA THR A 85 -10.42 -14.17 -3.84
C THR A 85 -9.08 -14.06 -4.54
N TYR A 86 -8.07 -13.56 -3.83
CA TYR A 86 -6.69 -13.49 -4.33
C TYR A 86 -5.75 -14.20 -3.34
N SER A 87 -4.52 -14.46 -3.78
CA SER A 87 -3.46 -15.00 -2.94
C SER A 87 -2.26 -14.09 -3.05
N LEU A 88 -1.60 -13.80 -1.93
CA LEU A 88 -0.28 -13.18 -1.95
C LEU A 88 0.82 -14.13 -2.41
N GLU A 89 0.58 -15.45 -2.40
CA GLU A 89 1.54 -16.49 -2.83
C GLU A 89 2.29 -16.12 -4.12
N GLY A 90 3.63 -16.18 -4.06
CA GLY A 90 4.51 -15.88 -5.19
C GLY A 90 4.65 -14.39 -5.54
N LYS A 91 4.01 -13.46 -4.82
CA LYS A 91 4.13 -12.02 -5.07
C LYS A 91 5.32 -11.41 -4.33
N THR A 92 5.85 -10.31 -4.86
CA THR A 92 6.85 -9.51 -4.13
C THR A 92 6.17 -8.39 -3.38
N LEU A 93 6.44 -8.29 -2.07
CA LEU A 93 5.93 -7.23 -1.21
C LEU A 93 7.10 -6.33 -0.82
N VAL A 94 7.02 -5.04 -1.12
CA VAL A 94 8.04 -4.07 -0.70
C VAL A 94 7.40 -3.13 0.30
N ARG A 95 7.95 -3.04 1.52
CA ARG A 95 7.43 -2.11 2.53
C ARG A 95 8.47 -1.07 2.90
N ILE A 96 8.11 0.19 2.68
CA ILE A 96 8.91 1.36 3.03
C ILE A 96 8.35 1.99 4.30
N ASP A 97 9.14 1.98 5.37
CA ASP A 97 8.76 2.47 6.69
C ASP A 97 9.97 3.11 7.40
N LEU A 98 9.72 4.01 8.35
CA LEU A 98 10.77 4.59 9.19
C LEU A 98 11.05 3.73 10.43
N ASP A 99 10.16 2.80 10.76
CA ASP A 99 10.29 1.97 11.96
C ASP A 99 11.36 0.87 11.77
N PRO A 100 12.53 0.96 12.44
CA PRO A 100 13.58 -0.06 12.34
C PRO A 100 13.14 -1.40 12.93
N ALA A 101 12.03 -1.43 13.68
CA ALA A 101 11.46 -2.66 14.18
C ALA A 101 10.88 -3.55 13.07
N LEU A 102 10.53 -2.97 11.91
CA LEU A 102 10.10 -3.71 10.72
C LEU A 102 11.16 -4.72 10.28
N GLU A 103 12.42 -4.30 10.18
CA GLU A 103 13.52 -5.17 9.77
C GLU A 103 13.80 -6.25 10.81
N LYS A 104 13.69 -5.93 12.11
CA LYS A 104 13.86 -6.91 13.18
C LYS A 104 12.81 -8.03 13.13
N VAL A 105 11.54 -7.66 12.96
CA VAL A 105 10.43 -8.62 12.84
C VAL A 105 10.59 -9.45 11.57
N TRP A 106 10.89 -8.80 10.45
CA TRP A 106 11.11 -9.48 9.18
C TRP A 106 12.26 -10.50 9.29
N ASN A 107 13.42 -10.12 9.82
CA ASN A 107 14.55 -11.04 10.03
C ASN A 107 14.19 -12.20 10.97
N ALA A 108 13.40 -11.96 12.02
CA ALA A 108 12.97 -13.00 12.94
C ALA A 108 12.05 -14.04 12.26
N GLU A 109 11.10 -13.58 11.44
CA GLU A 109 10.18 -14.46 10.69
C GLU A 109 10.88 -15.22 9.55
N GLN A 110 11.84 -14.59 8.85
CA GLN A 110 12.65 -15.23 7.80
C GLN A 110 13.69 -16.21 8.38
N GLY A 111 14.17 -15.93 9.60
CA GLY A 111 15.30 -16.62 10.24
C GLY A 111 15.00 -17.98 10.85
N GLY A 112 13.72 -18.37 10.97
CA GLY A 112 13.39 -19.73 11.37
C GLY A 112 12.07 -19.85 12.12
N GLY A 113 11.38 -20.96 11.88
CA GLY A 113 10.03 -21.29 12.38
C GLY A 113 9.85 -21.40 13.90
N GLU A 114 10.60 -20.65 14.71
CA GLU A 114 10.31 -20.42 16.14
C GLU A 114 8.99 -19.69 16.34
N VAL A 115 8.61 -18.76 15.46
CA VAL A 115 7.29 -18.11 15.53
C VAL A 115 6.16 -19.10 15.20
N GLN A 116 6.36 -19.91 14.14
CA GLN A 116 5.43 -20.97 13.78
C GLN A 116 5.34 -22.06 14.87
N ARG A 117 6.45 -22.41 15.53
CA ARG A 117 6.49 -23.32 16.69
C ARG A 117 5.81 -22.74 17.92
N ALA A 118 6.07 -21.47 18.26
CA ALA A 118 5.41 -20.80 19.38
C ALA A 118 3.89 -20.70 19.19
N ILE A 119 3.41 -20.59 17.94
CA ILE A 119 1.98 -20.69 17.57
C ILE A 119 1.44 -22.10 17.83
N VAL A 120 2.17 -23.14 17.40
CA VAL A 120 1.79 -24.55 17.63
C VAL A 120 1.79 -24.89 19.13
N GLU A 121 2.68 -24.28 19.91
CA GLU A 121 2.83 -24.50 21.36
C GLU A 121 1.94 -23.58 22.22
N GLY A 122 1.14 -22.69 21.60
CA GLY A 122 0.17 -21.85 22.32
C GLY A 122 0.81 -20.77 23.22
N LEU A 123 2.07 -20.42 22.99
CA LEU A 123 2.79 -19.43 23.81
C LEU A 123 2.36 -17.99 23.44
N PRO A 124 2.17 -17.09 24.42
CA PRO A 124 1.80 -15.70 24.14
C PRO A 124 2.93 -14.97 23.39
N LYS A 125 2.68 -14.67 22.10
CA LYS A 125 3.62 -14.04 21.16
C LYS A 125 4.28 -12.75 21.67
N THR A 126 3.57 -12.02 22.52
CA THR A 126 3.93 -10.67 22.98
C THR A 126 5.18 -10.57 23.88
N LYS A 127 5.70 -11.70 24.40
CA LYS A 127 6.87 -11.67 25.31
C LYS A 127 8.22 -11.84 24.62
N LEU A 128 8.29 -12.36 23.40
CA LEU A 128 9.56 -12.76 22.79
C LEU A 128 10.28 -11.62 22.06
N PHE A 129 9.57 -10.75 21.34
CA PHE A 129 10.24 -9.79 20.44
C PHE A 129 10.22 -8.32 20.90
N LYS A 130 9.48 -7.96 21.97
CA LYS A 130 9.34 -6.57 22.46
C LYS A 130 8.95 -5.57 21.35
N VAL A 131 8.28 -6.04 20.30
CA VAL A 131 7.80 -5.21 19.19
C VAL A 131 6.30 -5.00 19.32
N PRO A 132 5.74 -3.92 18.73
CA PRO A 132 4.30 -3.74 18.71
C PRO A 132 3.63 -4.94 18.04
N PHE A 133 2.69 -5.58 18.73
CA PHE A 133 1.92 -6.76 18.30
C PHE A 133 1.40 -6.69 16.84
N ARG A 134 1.12 -5.47 16.35
CA ARG A 134 0.65 -5.19 14.98
C ARG A 134 1.68 -5.54 13.90
N MET A 135 2.98 -5.46 14.21
CA MET A 135 4.06 -5.72 13.25
C MET A 135 4.33 -7.22 13.11
N GLU A 136 4.30 -7.96 14.23
CA GLU A 136 4.48 -9.43 14.27
C GLU A 136 3.37 -10.18 13.52
N MET A 137 2.13 -9.67 13.55
CA MET A 137 0.99 -10.31 12.89
C MET A 137 0.85 -9.92 11.41
N SER A 138 1.69 -9.00 10.90
CA SER A 138 1.58 -8.54 9.52
C SER A 138 1.84 -9.68 8.55
N GLY A 139 0.96 -9.88 7.57
CA GLY A 139 1.20 -10.81 6.45
C GLY A 139 2.49 -10.47 5.69
N PHE A 140 2.93 -9.21 5.72
CA PHE A 140 4.23 -8.79 5.20
C PHE A 140 5.40 -9.56 5.83
N ALA A 141 5.51 -9.59 7.16
CA ALA A 141 6.68 -10.20 7.80
C ALA A 141 6.78 -11.71 7.53
N ARG A 142 5.62 -12.37 7.37
CA ARG A 142 5.47 -13.80 7.11
C ARG A 142 5.64 -14.20 5.66
N HIS A 143 5.49 -13.26 4.72
CA HIS A 143 5.52 -13.55 3.30
C HIS A 143 6.97 -13.65 2.79
N GLU A 144 7.28 -14.71 2.06
CA GLU A 144 8.62 -15.04 1.57
C GLU A 144 9.19 -13.96 0.61
N GLY A 145 8.36 -13.42 -0.27
CA GLY A 145 8.73 -12.35 -1.21
C GLY A 145 8.79 -10.94 -0.59
N SER A 146 8.83 -10.81 0.73
CA SER A 146 8.81 -9.50 1.40
C SER A 146 10.18 -8.85 1.50
N ILE A 147 10.25 -7.55 1.24
CA ILE A 147 11.46 -6.74 1.22
C ILE A 147 11.22 -5.47 2.08
N PRO A 148 11.83 -5.37 3.27
CA PRO A 148 11.73 -4.17 4.08
C PRO A 148 12.73 -3.11 3.59
N ILE A 149 12.29 -1.85 3.51
CA ILE A 149 13.14 -0.70 3.24
C ILE A 149 12.96 0.29 4.39
N ILE A 150 14.01 0.44 5.20
CA ILE A 150 14.01 1.40 6.31
C ILE A 150 14.48 2.75 5.77
N GLY A 151 13.57 3.73 5.71
CA GLY A 151 13.90 5.05 5.20
C GLY A 151 12.71 5.97 5.02
N ASP A 152 13.00 7.27 4.95
CA ASP A 152 12.00 8.29 4.70
C ASP A 152 11.40 8.12 3.30
N ILE A 153 10.07 8.00 3.22
CA ILE A 153 9.38 7.78 1.95
C ILE A 153 9.61 8.92 0.93
N GLY A 154 9.79 10.15 1.40
CA GLY A 154 10.10 11.33 0.58
C GLY A 154 11.50 11.30 -0.01
N VAL A 155 12.40 10.47 0.54
CA VAL A 155 13.74 10.19 -0.01
C VAL A 155 13.72 8.95 -0.89
N VAL A 156 13.08 7.87 -0.43
CA VAL A 156 13.10 6.56 -1.11
C VAL A 156 12.34 6.59 -2.44
N TRP A 157 11.15 7.19 -2.48
CA TRP A 157 10.33 7.23 -3.71
C TRP A 157 11.03 7.89 -4.91
N PRO A 158 11.64 9.09 -4.78
CA PRO A 158 12.38 9.70 -5.87
C PRO A 158 13.50 8.82 -6.44
N LEU A 159 14.21 8.08 -5.58
CA LEU A 159 15.28 7.18 -6.01
C LEU A 159 14.73 5.99 -6.81
N ILE A 160 13.66 5.36 -6.31
CA ILE A 160 12.97 4.27 -7.03
C ILE A 160 12.44 4.80 -8.37
N ALA A 161 11.73 5.92 -8.36
CA ALA A 161 11.13 6.51 -9.55
C ALA A 161 12.18 6.85 -10.61
N SER A 162 13.29 7.46 -10.21
CA SER A 162 14.40 7.81 -11.11
C SER A 162 15.02 6.57 -11.77
N ARG A 163 15.29 5.52 -10.99
CA ARG A 163 15.86 4.26 -11.53
C ARG A 163 14.90 3.50 -12.42
N VAL A 164 13.62 3.48 -12.07
CA VAL A 164 12.57 2.86 -12.91
C VAL A 164 12.42 3.64 -14.21
N ALA A 165 12.40 4.97 -14.14
CA ALA A 165 12.30 5.84 -15.32
C ALA A 165 13.50 5.66 -16.26
N GLU A 166 14.72 5.60 -15.72
CA GLU A 166 15.95 5.30 -16.46
C GLU A 166 15.85 3.97 -17.19
N ARG A 167 15.46 2.89 -16.49
CA ARG A 167 15.33 1.54 -17.08
C ARG A 167 14.22 1.43 -18.13
N LEU A 168 13.17 2.23 -17.99
CA LEU A 168 12.03 2.25 -18.92
C LEU A 168 12.22 3.26 -20.06
N GLY A 169 13.29 4.07 -20.06
CA GLY A 169 13.49 5.15 -21.01
C GLY A 169 12.42 6.25 -20.93
N ILE A 170 11.86 6.48 -19.74
CA ILE A 170 10.82 7.48 -19.49
C ILE A 170 11.47 8.73 -18.91
N CYS A 171 11.15 9.90 -19.45
CA CYS A 171 11.48 11.16 -18.79
C CYS A 171 10.39 11.51 -17.77
N LEU A 172 10.79 11.80 -16.54
CA LEU A 172 9.85 12.26 -15.50
C LEU A 172 9.69 13.78 -15.61
N ASP A 173 8.47 14.25 -15.83
CA ASP A 173 8.15 15.68 -15.84
C ASP A 173 8.34 16.34 -14.46
N PHE A 174 8.34 15.53 -13.40
CA PHE A 174 8.39 15.99 -12.02
C PHE A 174 9.03 14.92 -11.12
N LEU A 175 9.90 15.36 -10.20
CA LEU A 175 10.47 14.53 -9.15
C LEU A 175 10.19 15.17 -7.78
N SER A 176 9.72 14.38 -6.82
CA SER A 176 9.43 14.88 -5.48
C SER A 176 10.69 15.07 -4.64
N TYR A 177 10.63 15.96 -3.66
CA TYR A 177 11.69 16.22 -2.67
C TYR A 177 11.16 16.11 -1.24
N PRO A 178 11.99 15.71 -0.25
CA PRO A 178 11.62 15.76 1.16
C PRO A 178 11.20 17.16 1.59
N GLN A 179 10.10 17.27 2.35
CA GLN A 179 9.40 18.54 2.57
C GLN A 179 10.17 19.57 3.41
N ASP A 180 11.11 19.10 4.21
CA ASP A 180 11.99 19.87 5.08
C ASP A 180 13.16 20.53 4.32
N THR A 181 13.51 19.98 3.15
CA THR A 181 14.56 20.55 2.27
C THR A 181 14.10 21.83 1.57
N GLU A 182 15.05 22.66 1.15
CA GLU A 182 14.74 23.88 0.40
C GLU A 182 14.10 23.59 -0.96
N ALA A 183 14.50 22.49 -1.61
CA ALA A 183 13.84 22.01 -2.82
C ALA A 183 12.39 21.59 -2.53
N GLY A 184 12.14 20.87 -1.44
CA GLY A 184 10.79 20.48 -1.02
C GLY A 184 9.89 21.66 -0.65
N LYS A 185 10.43 22.69 0.01
CA LYS A 185 9.69 23.94 0.27
C LYS A 185 9.27 24.63 -1.02
N ARG A 186 10.20 24.82 -1.97
CA ARG A 186 9.91 25.39 -3.30
C ARG A 186 8.86 24.58 -4.05
N MET A 187 9.00 23.26 -4.05
CA MET A 187 8.03 22.33 -4.64
C MET A 187 6.62 22.49 -4.04
N ARG A 188 6.50 22.61 -2.71
CA ARG A 188 5.20 22.85 -2.06
C ARG A 188 4.60 24.20 -2.47
N CYS A 189 5.41 25.27 -2.52
CA CYS A 189 4.95 26.58 -2.98
C CYS A 189 4.43 26.51 -4.42
N ASP A 190 5.17 25.84 -5.32
CA ASP A 190 4.77 25.63 -6.70
C ASP A 190 3.46 24.84 -6.82
N ILE A 191 3.31 23.74 -6.07
CA ILE A 191 2.07 22.96 -6.02
C ILE A 191 0.89 23.83 -5.59
N VAL A 192 1.04 24.63 -4.53
CA VAL A 192 -0.04 25.52 -4.04
C VAL A 192 -0.43 26.56 -5.08
N GLN A 193 0.53 27.07 -5.85
CA GLN A 193 0.30 28.10 -6.85
C GLN A 193 -0.32 27.54 -8.14
N ASN A 194 0.09 26.34 -8.57
CA ASN A 194 -0.19 25.81 -9.90
C ASN A 194 -1.17 24.63 -9.93
N VAL A 195 -1.40 23.94 -8.80
CA VAL A 195 -2.35 22.82 -8.73
C VAL A 195 -3.71 23.34 -8.24
N HIS A 196 -4.62 23.50 -9.18
CA HIS A 196 -5.99 23.95 -8.90
C HIS A 196 -6.96 22.78 -8.69
N PRO A 197 -8.07 22.99 -7.96
CA PRO A 197 -9.17 22.03 -7.89
C PRO A 197 -9.66 21.63 -9.28
N LEU A 198 -10.11 20.37 -9.41
CA LEU A 198 -10.67 19.86 -10.65
C LEU A 198 -11.92 20.64 -11.05
N ASP A 199 -11.96 21.16 -12.27
CA ASP A 199 -13.17 21.74 -12.87
C ASP A 199 -14.18 20.62 -13.19
N ARG A 200 -15.26 20.56 -12.41
CA ARG A 200 -16.33 19.57 -12.57
C ARG A 200 -17.02 19.67 -13.93
N GLY A 201 -17.23 20.88 -14.45
CA GLY A 201 -17.91 21.09 -15.73
C GLY A 201 -17.09 20.53 -16.88
N GLN A 202 -15.80 20.86 -16.93
CA GLN A 202 -14.87 20.30 -17.91
C GLN A 202 -14.75 18.78 -17.80
N MET A 203 -14.72 18.24 -16.58
CA MET A 203 -14.68 16.78 -16.36
C MET A 203 -15.91 16.09 -16.96
N LEU A 204 -17.13 16.62 -16.72
CA LEU A 204 -18.37 16.03 -17.22
C LEU A 204 -18.47 16.10 -18.74
N GLN A 205 -18.08 17.22 -19.36
CA GLN A 205 -18.05 17.35 -20.81
C GLN A 205 -17.13 16.32 -21.48
N ARG A 206 -15.94 16.10 -20.90
CA ARG A 206 -15.00 15.08 -21.39
C ARG A 206 -15.45 13.64 -21.16
N PHE A 207 -16.39 13.41 -20.26
CA PHE A 207 -16.94 12.08 -19.99
C PHE A 207 -18.13 11.74 -20.92
N GLN A 208 -18.78 12.77 -21.46
CA GLN A 208 -19.90 12.65 -22.40
C GLN A 208 -19.46 12.58 -23.87
N ALA A 209 -18.22 12.97 -24.16
CA ALA A 209 -17.58 12.86 -25.47
C ALA A 209 -16.88 11.51 -25.64
#